data_AF-A0A947FR75-F1
#
_entry.id   AF-A0A947FR75-F1
#
_cell.length_a   1.000
_cell.length_b   1.000
_cell.length_c   1.000
_cell.angle_alpha   90.00
_cell.angle_beta   90.00
_cell.angle_gamma   90.00
#
_symmetry.space_group_name_H-M   'P 1'
#
loop_
_entity.id
_entity.type
_entity.pdbx_description
1 polymer ?
#
loop_
_entity_poly.entity_id
_entity_poly.type
_entity_poly.pdbx_seq_one_letter_code
_entity_poly.pdbx_strand_id
1 'polypeptide(L)'
;MQPPESMQIEAKKGHRDEPFVAIPVRDNFNQSSSFFPMPFAMITTINEQGTTSIGPHSLVFPFDISESHSMMLVSRASSNTATNLRRTGKCALNFIEYKRDWMEHVVNLGWPGQTPEEKMEGVPFEMTKSPTPEFSDDEDYPLIMADAFQVYECVMDGKFEYHPHREAAAPLIENFFALRVENVLLKESFKTKLDSLQEFPDMPLSYGFRGGSEFWFATHNQPFHIPVPQGKGPDHNRIYYQANKIDPGVRFDEEACKLLTGIPQLFLEVVLKGLVDAANEQGVTMIDADFVKAVEEQRKAG
;
A
#
# COMPACT_ATOMS: atom_id res chain seq x y z
N MET A 1 -53.87 4.30 16.94
CA MET A 1 -52.43 4.59 16.98
C MET A 1 -51.87 4.30 15.61
N GLN A 2 -51.47 5.34 14.88
CA GLN A 2 -50.68 5.17 13.65
C GLN A 2 -49.29 4.63 14.03
N PRO A 3 -48.66 3.80 13.18
CA PRO A 3 -47.27 3.45 13.36
C PRO A 3 -46.39 4.71 13.32
N PRO A 4 -45.22 4.72 13.98
CA PRO A 4 -44.30 5.84 13.87
C PRO A 4 -43.92 6.04 12.41
N GLU A 5 -43.82 7.31 11.98
CA GLU A 5 -43.24 7.67 10.69
C GLU A 5 -41.84 7.06 10.58
N SER A 6 -41.77 5.91 9.92
CA SER A 6 -40.54 5.33 9.43
C SER A 6 -39.84 6.39 8.59
N MET A 7 -38.59 6.71 8.93
CA MET A 7 -37.62 7.31 8.03
C MET A 7 -37.73 6.61 6.68
N GLN A 8 -38.49 7.19 5.76
CA GLN A 8 -38.41 6.86 4.35
C GLN A 8 -37.05 7.40 3.92
N ILE A 9 -36.03 6.54 3.96
CA ILE A 9 -34.80 6.78 3.22
C ILE A 9 -35.25 6.78 1.76
N GLU A 10 -35.48 7.96 1.19
CA GLU A 10 -35.62 8.11 -0.24
C GLU A 10 -34.42 7.41 -0.87
N ALA A 11 -34.68 6.31 -1.58
CA ALA A 11 -33.65 5.66 -2.37
C ALA A 11 -33.17 6.70 -3.38
N LYS A 12 -31.98 7.27 -3.15
CA LYS A 12 -31.33 8.16 -4.11
C LYS A 12 -31.38 7.48 -5.47
N LYS A 13 -32.06 8.09 -6.45
CA LYS A 13 -32.02 7.64 -7.85
C LYS A 13 -30.55 7.52 -8.24
N GLY A 14 -30.08 6.31 -8.49
CA GLY A 14 -28.68 6.08 -8.86
C GLY A 14 -28.36 6.70 -10.22
N HIS A 15 -27.10 7.07 -10.43
CA HIS A 15 -26.60 7.69 -11.67
C HIS A 15 -26.49 6.71 -12.86
N ARG A 16 -27.17 5.56 -12.81
CA ARG A 16 -26.97 4.46 -13.78
C ARG A 16 -27.41 4.82 -15.19
N ASP A 17 -28.48 5.60 -15.31
CA ASP A 17 -29.09 5.94 -16.60
C ASP A 17 -28.61 7.31 -17.15
N GLU A 18 -27.65 7.95 -16.47
CA GLU A 18 -27.05 9.20 -16.91
C GLU A 18 -25.96 8.93 -17.98
N PRO A 19 -25.90 9.71 -19.07
CA PRO A 19 -24.86 9.54 -20.07
C PRO A 19 -23.50 10.02 -19.56
N PHE A 20 -22.43 9.33 -19.95
CA PHE A 20 -21.08 9.87 -19.76
C PHE A 20 -20.89 11.13 -20.61
N VAL A 21 -20.27 12.15 -20.02
CA VAL A 21 -19.92 13.41 -20.69
C VAL A 21 -18.40 13.50 -20.80
N ALA A 22 -17.91 13.86 -21.98
CA ALA A 22 -16.49 14.10 -22.20
C ALA A 22 -16.06 15.38 -21.46
N ILE A 23 -14.98 15.26 -20.68
CA ILE A 23 -14.32 16.35 -19.97
C ILE A 23 -12.91 16.54 -20.53
N PRO A 24 -12.42 17.78 -20.70
CA PRO A 24 -11.06 18.01 -21.19
C PRO A 24 -10.01 17.43 -20.25
N VAL A 25 -8.98 16.79 -20.80
CA VAL A 25 -7.78 16.38 -20.05
C VAL A 25 -6.89 17.60 -19.86
N ARG A 26 -6.79 18.10 -18.63
CA ARG A 26 -5.97 19.26 -18.27
C ARG A 26 -4.69 18.83 -17.55
N ASP A 27 -3.73 19.73 -17.41
CA ASP A 27 -2.56 19.51 -16.55
C ASP A 27 -2.96 19.09 -15.14
N ASN A 28 -2.16 18.20 -14.54
CA ASN A 28 -2.50 17.52 -13.29
C ASN A 28 -3.90 16.89 -13.34
N PHE A 29 -4.22 16.19 -14.44
CA PHE A 29 -5.56 15.67 -14.75
C PHE A 29 -6.17 14.84 -13.61
N ASN A 30 -5.34 14.14 -12.84
CA ASN A 30 -5.76 13.36 -11.66
C ASN A 30 -6.43 14.23 -10.58
N GLN A 31 -6.11 15.53 -10.55
CA GLN A 31 -6.68 16.52 -9.63
C GLN A 31 -7.73 17.39 -10.34
N SER A 32 -7.45 17.82 -11.56
CA SER A 32 -8.24 18.84 -12.28
C SER A 32 -9.36 18.28 -13.17
N SER A 33 -9.26 17.02 -13.55
CA SER A 33 -10.10 16.37 -14.58
C SER A 33 -10.61 14.99 -14.14
N SER A 34 -10.42 14.62 -12.87
CA SER A 34 -10.80 13.31 -12.33
C SER A 34 -11.18 13.40 -10.85
N PHE A 35 -11.98 12.46 -10.36
CA PHE A 35 -12.15 12.19 -8.93
C PHE A 35 -11.28 10.99 -8.55
N PHE A 36 -9.96 11.19 -8.54
CA PHE A 36 -9.00 10.15 -8.23
C PHE A 36 -8.53 10.27 -6.77
N PRO A 37 -8.99 9.40 -5.86
CA PRO A 37 -8.52 9.42 -4.48
C PRO A 37 -7.09 8.90 -4.42
N MET A 38 -6.24 9.57 -3.67
CA MET A 38 -4.83 9.21 -3.51
C MET A 38 -4.50 9.11 -2.03
N PRO A 39 -3.97 7.97 -1.53
CA PRO A 39 -3.24 8.01 -0.29
C PRO A 39 -2.02 8.93 -0.46
N PHE A 40 -1.42 9.38 0.63
CA PHE A 40 -0.16 10.11 0.56
C PHE A 40 0.80 9.65 1.65
N ALA A 41 2.08 9.79 1.36
CA ALA A 41 3.15 9.59 2.33
C ALA A 41 3.83 10.94 2.62
N MET A 42 4.23 11.11 3.88
CA MET A 42 5.16 12.15 4.29
C MET A 42 6.58 11.62 4.02
N ILE A 43 7.17 12.02 2.90
CA ILE A 43 8.47 11.50 2.48
C ILE A 43 9.59 12.30 3.15
N THR A 44 10.42 11.62 3.93
CA THR A 44 11.62 12.22 4.53
C THR A 44 12.86 11.87 3.72
N THR A 45 13.78 12.82 3.61
CA THR A 45 15.06 12.72 2.86
C THR A 45 16.14 13.58 3.53
N ILE A 46 17.42 13.34 3.24
CA ILE A 46 18.52 14.17 3.76
C ILE A 46 18.91 15.26 2.75
N ASN A 47 18.96 16.53 3.18
CA ASN A 47 19.47 17.63 2.36
C ASN A 47 21.00 17.67 2.31
N GLU A 48 21.58 18.57 1.50
CA GLU A 48 23.04 18.68 1.34
C GLU A 48 23.78 19.07 2.64
N GLN A 49 23.08 19.64 3.62
CA GLN A 49 23.60 19.97 4.96
C GLN A 49 23.48 18.82 5.97
N GLY A 50 23.02 17.63 5.56
CA GLY A 50 22.83 16.49 6.47
C GLY A 50 21.56 16.59 7.35
N THR A 51 20.66 17.52 7.05
CA THR A 51 19.41 17.72 7.80
C THR A 51 18.24 16.99 7.14
N THR A 52 17.37 16.39 7.95
CA THR A 52 16.15 15.75 7.44
C THR A 52 15.15 16.79 6.94
N SER A 53 14.72 16.64 5.69
CA SER A 53 13.66 17.41 5.05
C SER A 53 12.45 16.51 4.78
N ILE A 54 11.25 17.07 4.92
CA ILE A 54 9.96 16.39 4.76
C ILE A 54 9.15 16.98 3.60
N GLY A 55 8.51 16.11 2.81
CA GLY A 55 7.67 16.50 1.69
C GLY A 55 6.48 15.56 1.48
N PRO A 56 5.22 16.04 1.57
CA PRO A 56 4.05 15.22 1.31
C PRO A 56 3.91 14.90 -0.18
N HIS A 57 3.69 13.63 -0.50
CA HIS A 57 3.49 13.16 -1.87
C HIS A 57 2.31 12.19 -1.96
N SER A 58 1.31 12.55 -2.77
CA SER A 58 0.16 11.68 -3.08
C SER A 58 0.37 10.80 -4.31
N LEU A 59 1.36 11.11 -5.15
CA LEU A 59 1.72 10.30 -6.32
C LEU A 59 2.82 9.30 -5.95
N VAL A 60 2.49 8.39 -5.04
CA VAL A 60 3.37 7.31 -4.59
C VAL A 60 2.57 6.01 -4.51
N PHE A 61 2.93 5.03 -5.34
CA PHE A 61 2.10 3.84 -5.57
C PHE A 61 2.93 2.56 -5.53
N PRO A 62 2.36 1.42 -5.11
CA PRO A 62 3.01 0.12 -5.31
C PRO A 62 3.37 -0.09 -6.78
N PHE A 63 4.58 -0.60 -7.04
CA PHE A 63 5.14 -0.74 -8.38
C PHE A 63 5.60 -2.17 -8.65
N ASP A 64 6.70 -2.60 -8.02
CA ASP A 64 7.13 -4.00 -8.03
C ASP A 64 6.57 -4.69 -6.78
N ILE A 65 5.99 -5.89 -6.95
CA ILE A 65 5.20 -6.55 -5.89
C ILE A 65 5.73 -7.94 -5.50
N SER A 66 6.28 -8.71 -6.44
CA SER A 66 6.45 -10.17 -6.24
C SER A 66 7.87 -10.62 -5.95
N GLU A 67 8.87 -10.05 -6.63
CA GLU A 67 10.29 -10.44 -6.50
C GLU A 67 11.15 -9.32 -5.92
N SER A 68 10.73 -8.09 -6.15
CA SER A 68 11.22 -6.88 -5.50
C SER A 68 9.99 -6.10 -5.06
N HIS A 69 10.08 -5.42 -3.93
CA HIS A 69 8.98 -4.62 -3.39
C HIS A 69 9.35 -3.15 -3.58
N SER A 70 8.67 -2.45 -4.48
CA SER A 70 9.03 -1.07 -4.83
C SER A 70 7.81 -0.16 -4.86
N MET A 71 8.02 1.12 -4.53
CA MET A 71 7.05 2.19 -4.68
C MET A 71 7.47 3.11 -5.83
N MET A 72 6.57 3.41 -6.76
CA MET A 72 6.76 4.43 -7.79
C MET A 72 6.41 5.79 -7.22
N LEU A 73 7.40 6.66 -7.06
CA LEU A 73 7.23 8.07 -6.70
C LEU A 73 7.27 8.93 -7.96
N VAL A 74 6.21 9.71 -8.18
CA VAL A 74 6.19 10.82 -9.14
C VAL A 74 6.32 12.13 -8.37
N SER A 75 7.45 12.81 -8.53
CA SER A 75 7.71 14.09 -7.86
C SER A 75 8.11 15.14 -8.88
N ARG A 76 7.82 16.42 -8.61
CA ARG A 76 8.36 17.51 -9.44
C ARG A 76 9.89 17.43 -9.43
N ALA A 77 10.52 17.56 -10.58
CA ALA A 77 11.98 17.42 -10.71
C ALA A 77 12.75 18.44 -9.87
N SER A 78 12.14 19.59 -9.57
CA SER A 78 12.71 20.66 -8.74
C SER A 78 12.37 20.55 -7.25
N SER A 79 11.68 19.50 -6.79
CA SER A 79 11.34 19.37 -5.37
C SER A 79 12.59 19.06 -4.52
N ASN A 80 12.59 19.47 -3.26
CA ASN A 80 13.66 19.10 -2.32
C ASN A 80 13.81 17.58 -2.22
N THR A 81 12.70 16.85 -2.17
CA THR A 81 12.67 15.38 -2.17
C THR A 81 13.36 14.79 -3.40
N ALA A 82 13.05 15.25 -4.61
CA ALA A 82 13.68 14.76 -5.85
C ALA A 82 15.17 15.10 -5.92
N THR A 83 15.56 16.30 -5.49
CA THR A 83 16.96 16.71 -5.41
C THR A 83 17.75 15.84 -4.44
N ASN A 84 17.21 15.61 -3.25
CA ASN A 84 17.85 14.78 -2.23
C ASN A 84 17.95 13.32 -2.66
N LEU A 85 16.87 12.75 -3.23
CA LEU A 85 16.86 11.37 -3.74
C LEU A 85 17.90 11.12 -4.84
N ARG A 86 18.10 12.07 -5.76
CA ARG A 86 19.15 11.95 -6.78
C ARG A 86 20.56 11.93 -6.18
N ARG A 87 20.75 12.49 -4.98
CA ARG A 87 22.04 12.57 -4.30
C ARG A 87 22.27 11.35 -3.40
N THR A 88 21.33 11.04 -2.51
CA THR A 88 21.50 9.99 -1.49
C THR A 88 20.94 8.64 -1.91
N GLY A 89 19.93 8.64 -2.79
CA GLY A 89 19.16 7.45 -3.11
C GLY A 89 18.38 6.86 -1.91
N LYS A 90 18.21 7.61 -0.81
CA LYS A 90 17.61 7.10 0.44
C LYS A 90 16.46 7.98 0.90
N CYS A 91 15.37 7.35 1.33
CA CYS A 91 14.21 8.04 1.89
C CYS A 91 13.39 7.14 2.82
N ALA A 92 12.48 7.75 3.59
CA ALA A 92 11.42 7.02 4.28
C ALA A 92 10.04 7.56 3.92
N LEU A 93 9.07 6.67 3.71
CA LEU A 93 7.68 7.01 3.43
C LEU A 93 6.90 6.82 4.72
N ASN A 94 6.52 7.93 5.36
CA ASN A 94 5.84 7.91 6.65
C ASN A 94 4.32 8.08 6.43
N PHE A 95 3.52 7.15 6.95
CA PHE A 95 2.06 7.18 6.86
C PHE A 95 1.44 7.60 8.19
N ILE A 96 0.55 8.58 8.14
CA ILE A 96 -0.09 9.20 9.30
C ILE A 96 -1.60 8.97 9.27
N GLU A 97 -2.21 8.92 10.45
CA GLU A 97 -3.66 8.97 10.58
C GLU A 97 -4.19 10.40 10.36
N TYR A 98 -5.47 10.50 10.02
CA TYR A 98 -6.14 11.76 9.82
C TYR A 98 -6.25 12.52 11.13
N LYS A 99 -5.67 13.73 11.13
CA LYS A 99 -5.93 14.77 12.12
C LYS A 99 -6.13 16.06 11.37
N ARG A 100 -7.27 16.72 11.58
CA ARG A 100 -7.62 17.95 10.85
C ARG A 100 -6.52 18.99 10.92
N ASP A 101 -6.03 19.28 12.13
CA ASP A 101 -4.99 20.28 12.36
C ASP A 101 -3.67 19.91 11.66
N TRP A 102 -3.34 18.62 11.56
CA TRP A 102 -2.17 18.17 10.80
C TRP A 102 -2.31 18.42 9.30
N MET A 103 -3.52 18.36 8.73
CA MET A 103 -3.71 18.56 7.29
C MET A 103 -3.32 19.96 6.84
N GLU A 104 -3.51 20.98 7.68
CA GLU A 104 -3.07 22.35 7.39
C GLU A 104 -1.54 22.42 7.27
N HIS A 105 -0.82 21.77 8.19
CA HIS A 105 0.64 21.67 8.13
C HIS A 105 1.12 20.84 6.93
N VAL A 106 0.42 19.74 6.60
CA VAL A 106 0.71 18.93 5.41
C VAL A 106 0.60 19.79 4.14
N VAL A 107 -0.47 20.58 4.00
CA VAL A 107 -0.63 21.47 2.84
C VAL A 107 0.50 22.50 2.78
N ASN A 108 0.87 23.09 3.92
CA ASN A 108 1.96 24.08 3.98
C ASN A 108 3.30 23.48 3.53
N LEU A 109 3.63 22.26 3.95
CA LEU A 109 4.85 21.56 3.54
C LEU A 109 4.93 21.29 2.02
N GLY A 110 3.78 21.25 1.35
CA GLY A 110 3.66 21.11 -0.10
C GLY A 110 3.94 22.40 -0.88
N TRP A 111 4.10 23.54 -0.21
CA TRP A 111 4.32 24.82 -0.88
C TRP A 111 5.69 24.84 -1.60
N PRO A 112 5.73 25.26 -2.88
CA PRO A 112 6.97 25.30 -3.64
C PRO A 112 7.86 26.48 -3.22
N GLY A 113 9.17 26.28 -3.25
CA GLY A 113 10.16 27.36 -3.10
C GLY A 113 10.56 27.70 -1.66
N GLN A 114 10.02 27.02 -0.65
CA GLN A 114 10.49 27.14 0.73
C GLN A 114 11.81 26.39 0.94
N THR A 115 12.72 26.97 1.73
CA THR A 115 13.93 26.28 2.18
C THR A 115 13.57 25.12 3.13
N PRO A 116 14.44 24.12 3.31
CA PRO A 116 14.23 23.09 4.32
C PRO A 116 13.96 23.65 5.73
N GLU A 117 14.65 24.72 6.13
CA GLU A 117 14.49 25.35 7.44
C GLU A 117 13.10 26.00 7.59
N GLU A 118 12.67 26.78 6.58
CA GLU A 118 11.34 27.39 6.53
C GLU A 118 10.23 26.33 6.55
N LYS A 119 10.46 25.18 5.90
CA LYS A 119 9.50 24.06 5.90
C LYS A 119 9.37 23.41 7.26
N MET A 120 10.47 23.30 8.01
CA MET A 120 10.50 22.60 9.30
C MET A 120 10.04 23.50 10.45
N GLU A 121 10.01 24.82 10.26
CA GLU A 121 9.52 25.78 11.26
C GLU A 121 8.02 25.55 11.55
N GLY A 122 7.70 25.25 12.81
CA GLY A 122 6.32 25.07 13.26
C GLY A 122 5.66 23.75 12.80
N VAL A 123 6.44 22.79 12.28
CA VAL A 123 5.93 21.45 11.96
C VAL A 123 5.65 20.69 13.26
N PRO A 124 4.44 20.13 13.46
CA PRO A 124 4.03 19.50 14.71
C PRO A 124 4.52 18.06 14.86
N PHE A 125 5.35 17.58 13.93
CA PHE A 125 5.74 16.18 13.84
C PHE A 125 7.00 15.89 14.65
N GLU A 126 6.94 14.85 15.46
CA GLU A 126 8.09 14.30 16.16
C GLU A 126 8.90 13.40 15.22
N MET A 127 10.21 13.65 15.17
CA MET A 127 11.15 12.91 14.33
C MET A 127 12.04 12.05 15.21
N THR A 128 12.31 10.81 14.79
CA THR A 128 13.18 9.86 15.47
C THR A 128 14.10 9.18 14.48
N LYS A 129 15.20 8.61 14.97
CA LYS A 129 16.02 7.71 14.17
C LYS A 129 15.23 6.46 13.79
N SER A 130 15.57 5.90 12.63
CA SER A 130 15.16 4.54 12.30
C SER A 130 15.58 3.56 13.41
N PRO A 131 14.73 2.58 13.79
CA PRO A 131 15.14 1.48 14.66
C PRO A 131 15.95 0.40 13.93
N THR A 132 16.00 0.42 12.60
CA THR A 132 16.77 -0.51 11.78
C THR A 132 18.25 -0.18 11.88
N PRO A 133 19.12 -1.08 12.37
CA PRO A 133 20.53 -0.79 12.62
C PRO A 133 21.27 -0.20 11.41
N GLU A 134 21.02 -0.73 10.22
CA GLU A 134 21.63 -0.29 8.97
C GLU A 134 21.31 1.17 8.62
N PHE A 135 20.17 1.69 9.08
CA PHE A 135 19.71 3.05 8.80
C PHE A 135 19.84 4.01 9.99
N SER A 136 19.82 3.50 11.22
CA SER A 136 20.00 4.30 12.44
C SER A 136 21.35 5.04 12.49
N ASP A 137 22.39 4.40 11.96
CA ASP A 137 23.78 4.86 12.00
C ASP A 137 24.25 5.44 10.66
N ASP A 138 23.35 5.53 9.68
CA ASP A 138 23.62 6.02 8.34
C ASP A 138 23.32 7.52 8.24
N GLU A 139 24.36 8.35 8.13
CA GLU A 139 24.23 9.81 8.04
C GLU A 139 23.51 10.29 6.78
N ASP A 140 23.43 9.45 5.73
CA ASP A 140 22.68 9.75 4.50
C ASP A 140 21.22 9.26 4.55
N TYR A 141 20.81 8.59 5.64
CA TYR A 141 19.45 8.14 5.86
C TYR A 141 18.65 9.15 6.71
N PRO A 142 17.42 9.52 6.31
CA PRO A 142 16.64 10.51 7.04
C PRO A 142 16.10 9.99 8.37
N LEU A 143 15.81 10.92 9.28
CA LEU A 143 14.91 10.64 10.39
C LEU A 143 13.54 10.21 9.85
N ILE A 144 12.86 9.36 10.61
CA ILE A 144 11.48 8.93 10.40
C ILE A 144 10.55 9.68 11.34
N MET A 145 9.24 9.68 11.07
CA MET A 145 8.26 10.32 11.94
C MET A 145 7.82 9.36 13.05
N ALA A 146 8.07 9.71 14.31
CA ALA A 146 7.57 8.96 15.47
C ALA A 146 6.03 8.95 15.52
N ASP A 147 5.42 10.00 14.96
CA ASP A 147 3.97 10.14 14.81
C ASP A 147 3.33 9.16 13.83
N ALA A 148 4.08 8.65 12.85
CA ALA A 148 3.55 7.75 11.83
C ALA A 148 3.07 6.43 12.44
N PHE A 149 1.98 5.87 11.91
CA PHE A 149 1.55 4.52 12.30
C PHE A 149 2.34 3.45 11.56
N GLN A 150 2.80 3.77 10.35
CA GLN A 150 3.56 2.89 9.47
C GLN A 150 4.64 3.68 8.72
N VAL A 151 5.80 3.08 8.51
CA VAL A 151 6.91 3.66 7.75
C VAL A 151 7.44 2.61 6.78
N TYR A 152 7.65 3.01 5.52
CA TYR A 152 8.48 2.22 4.61
C TYR A 152 9.86 2.84 4.53
N GLU A 153 10.86 2.02 4.81
CA GLU A 153 12.25 2.42 4.68
C GLU A 153 12.71 2.07 3.28
N CYS A 154 13.12 3.07 2.50
CA CYS A 154 13.35 2.89 1.08
C CYS A 154 14.74 3.33 0.62
N VAL A 155 15.25 2.60 -0.35
CA VAL A 155 16.44 2.93 -1.12
C VAL A 155 16.13 2.91 -2.62
N MET A 156 16.91 3.63 -3.41
CA MET A 156 16.86 3.56 -4.85
C MET A 156 18.02 2.66 -5.30
N ASP A 157 17.70 1.45 -5.75
CA ASP A 157 18.66 0.52 -6.32
C ASP A 157 18.23 0.01 -7.69
N GLY A 158 19.19 -0.46 -8.48
CA GLY A 158 18.94 -0.89 -9.85
C GLY A 158 18.77 0.24 -10.87
N LYS A 159 18.33 -0.13 -12.07
CA LYS A 159 18.11 0.80 -13.19
C LYS A 159 16.64 0.80 -13.56
N PHE A 160 15.97 1.91 -13.26
CA PHE A 160 14.66 2.22 -13.81
C PHE A 160 14.81 3.37 -14.83
N GLU A 161 14.47 3.11 -16.09
CA GLU A 161 14.53 4.11 -17.16
C GLU A 161 13.14 4.33 -17.74
N TYR A 162 12.59 5.52 -17.50
CA TYR A 162 11.36 5.98 -18.14
C TYR A 162 11.58 7.36 -18.75
N HIS A 163 11.53 7.43 -20.07
CA HIS A 163 11.85 8.62 -20.86
C HIS A 163 10.66 9.08 -21.71
N PRO A 164 9.62 9.67 -21.08
CA PRO A 164 8.51 10.25 -21.82
C PRO A 164 8.99 11.45 -22.64
N HIS A 165 8.39 11.67 -23.81
CA HIS A 165 8.64 12.88 -24.60
C HIS A 165 8.16 14.13 -23.84
N ARG A 166 8.99 15.19 -23.81
CA ARG A 166 8.71 16.44 -23.09
C ARG A 166 9.06 17.64 -23.95
N GLU A 167 8.15 18.60 -23.99
CA GLU A 167 8.39 19.93 -24.59
C GLU A 167 8.84 20.95 -23.53
N ALA A 168 8.37 20.79 -22.29
CA ALA A 168 8.73 21.66 -21.18
C ALA A 168 10.15 21.40 -20.66
N ALA A 169 10.77 22.43 -20.08
CA ALA A 169 12.11 22.36 -19.50
C ALA A 169 12.16 21.37 -18.32
N ALA A 170 13.31 20.69 -18.15
CA ALA A 170 13.50 19.65 -17.15
C ALA A 170 13.11 20.01 -15.70
N PRO A 171 13.31 21.25 -15.19
CA PRO A 171 12.88 21.60 -13.83
C PRO A 171 11.36 21.68 -13.64
N LEU A 172 10.60 21.87 -14.73
CA LEU A 172 9.15 22.06 -14.71
C LEU A 172 8.35 20.76 -14.88
N ILE A 173 9.04 19.67 -15.17
CA ILE A 173 8.45 18.35 -15.36
C ILE A 173 8.67 17.49 -14.11
N GLU A 174 8.04 16.33 -14.09
CA GLU A 174 8.18 15.33 -13.07
C GLU A 174 9.39 14.41 -13.27
N ASN A 175 9.86 13.82 -12.17
CA ASN A 175 10.76 12.69 -12.12
C ASN A 175 10.02 11.47 -11.58
N PHE A 176 10.47 10.30 -12.02
CA PHE A 176 9.93 9.00 -11.67
C PHE A 176 11.02 8.23 -10.94
N PHE A 177 10.76 7.87 -9.69
CA PHE A 177 11.70 7.14 -8.86
C PHE A 177 11.09 5.79 -8.47
N ALA A 178 11.79 4.71 -8.78
CA ALA A 178 11.49 3.39 -8.23
C ALA A 178 12.20 3.28 -6.87
N LEU A 179 11.41 3.33 -5.80
CA LEU A 179 11.89 3.28 -4.42
C LEU A 179 11.73 1.86 -3.89
N ARG A 180 12.80 1.07 -3.85
CA ARG A 180 12.76 -0.27 -3.27
C ARG A 180 12.55 -0.16 -1.76
N VAL A 181 11.59 -0.92 -1.26
CA VAL A 181 11.26 -1.05 0.16
C VAL A 181 12.19 -2.10 0.77
N GLU A 182 12.98 -1.66 1.74
CA GLU A 182 13.90 -2.50 2.51
C GLU A 182 13.20 -3.06 3.74
N ASN A 183 12.48 -2.19 4.46
CA ASN A 183 11.73 -2.58 5.65
C ASN A 183 10.36 -1.92 5.69
N VAL A 184 9.43 -2.61 6.33
CA VAL A 184 8.12 -2.08 6.72
C VAL A 184 8.07 -2.02 8.24
N LEU A 185 8.02 -0.82 8.78
CA LEU A 185 7.86 -0.58 10.21
C LEU A 185 6.39 -0.27 10.50
N LEU A 186 5.85 -0.88 11.55
CA LEU A 186 4.47 -0.70 11.97
C LEU A 186 4.44 -0.56 13.48
N LYS A 187 3.68 0.42 14.00
CA LYS A 187 3.45 0.54 15.44
C LYS A 187 2.85 -0.75 15.99
N GLU A 188 3.28 -1.17 17.17
CA GLU A 188 2.85 -2.45 17.77
C GLU A 188 1.32 -2.58 17.85
N SER A 189 0.63 -1.50 18.25
CA SER A 189 -0.83 -1.47 18.27
C SER A 189 -1.45 -1.71 16.89
N PHE A 190 -0.81 -1.24 15.81
CA PHE A 190 -1.27 -1.47 14.44
C PHE A 190 -0.88 -2.83 13.88
N LYS A 191 0.20 -3.45 14.38
CA LYS A 191 0.53 -4.85 14.05
C LYS A 191 -0.60 -5.77 14.49
N THR A 192 -1.06 -5.65 15.73
CA THR A 192 -2.20 -6.43 16.24
C THR A 192 -3.46 -6.19 15.39
N LYS A 193 -3.70 -4.94 14.97
CA LYS A 193 -4.83 -4.60 14.10
C LYS A 193 -4.72 -5.27 12.73
N LEU A 194 -3.54 -5.22 12.11
CA LEU A 194 -3.23 -5.87 10.84
C LEU A 194 -3.50 -7.38 10.90
N ASP A 195 -3.09 -8.05 11.99
CA ASP A 195 -3.31 -9.48 12.17
C ASP A 195 -4.78 -9.83 12.40
N SER A 196 -5.52 -8.98 13.14
CA SER A 196 -6.94 -9.20 13.46
C SER A 196 -7.90 -8.88 12.31
N LEU A 197 -7.51 -7.98 11.39
CA LEU A 197 -8.32 -7.44 10.30
C LEU A 197 -9.63 -6.76 10.75
N GLN A 198 -9.73 -6.36 12.02
CA GLN A 198 -10.96 -5.75 12.58
C GLN A 198 -10.92 -4.21 12.60
N GLU A 199 -9.74 -3.64 12.76
CA GLU A 199 -9.55 -2.20 12.89
C GLU A 199 -8.49 -1.75 11.88
N PHE A 200 -8.71 -0.60 11.26
CA PHE A 200 -7.84 -0.04 10.24
C PHE A 200 -7.45 1.39 10.63
N PRO A 201 -6.24 1.87 10.27
CA PRO A 201 -5.87 3.27 10.47
C PRO A 201 -6.88 4.18 9.77
N ASP A 202 -7.25 5.29 10.41
CA ASP A 202 -8.06 6.34 9.76
C ASP A 202 -7.16 7.13 8.83
N MET A 203 -6.95 6.63 7.61
CA MET A 203 -6.02 7.24 6.67
C MET A 203 -6.66 8.41 5.93
N PRO A 204 -6.00 9.58 5.85
CA PRO A 204 -6.47 10.68 5.03
C PRO A 204 -6.34 10.32 3.54
N LEU A 205 -7.42 10.54 2.79
CA LEU A 205 -7.45 10.41 1.33
C LEU A 205 -7.36 11.80 0.71
N SER A 206 -6.36 12.05 -0.13
CA SER A 206 -6.18 13.30 -0.86
C SER A 206 -6.91 13.24 -2.21
N TYR A 207 -7.62 14.32 -2.54
CA TYR A 207 -8.14 14.61 -3.88
C TYR A 207 -7.35 15.71 -4.59
N GLY A 208 -6.20 16.09 -4.01
CA GLY A 208 -5.27 17.07 -4.55
C GLY A 208 -5.78 18.51 -4.47
N PHE A 209 -5.03 19.38 -5.13
CA PHE A 209 -5.32 20.78 -5.31
C PHE A 209 -6.43 20.98 -6.35
N ARG A 210 -7.52 21.64 -5.95
CA ARG A 210 -8.71 21.87 -6.78
C ARG A 210 -9.13 23.32 -6.73
N GLY A 211 -9.83 23.74 -7.79
CA GLY A 211 -10.38 25.10 -7.88
C GLY A 211 -9.33 26.21 -7.89
N GLY A 212 -8.03 25.88 -8.00
CA GLY A 212 -6.96 26.87 -8.01
C GLY A 212 -6.66 27.52 -6.65
N SER A 213 -7.20 27.00 -5.55
CA SER A 213 -7.07 27.64 -4.23
C SER A 213 -6.94 26.68 -3.05
N GLU A 214 -7.43 25.44 -3.14
CA GLU A 214 -7.62 24.59 -1.96
C GLU A 214 -7.19 23.14 -2.20
N PHE A 215 -6.72 22.49 -1.14
CA PHE A 215 -6.51 21.03 -1.12
C PHE A 215 -7.71 20.32 -0.50
N TRP A 216 -8.13 19.25 -1.15
CA TRP A 216 -9.30 18.49 -0.73
C TRP A 216 -8.88 17.16 -0.11
N PHE A 217 -9.42 16.87 1.07
CA PHE A 217 -9.20 15.61 1.80
C PHE A 217 -10.53 14.97 2.16
N ALA A 218 -10.52 13.64 2.26
CA ALA A 218 -11.62 12.85 2.80
C ALA A 218 -11.10 11.83 3.82
N THR A 219 -11.97 11.39 4.72
CA THR A 219 -11.79 10.19 5.54
C THR A 219 -12.64 9.06 4.99
N HIS A 220 -12.41 7.84 5.46
CA HIS A 220 -13.20 6.68 5.09
C HIS A 220 -14.05 6.17 6.26
N ASN A 221 -15.14 5.47 5.93
CA ASN A 221 -15.85 4.68 6.93
C ASN A 221 -15.02 3.44 7.30
N GLN A 222 -15.45 2.73 8.35
CA GLN A 222 -14.86 1.43 8.69
C GLN A 222 -14.88 0.50 7.47
N PRO A 223 -13.72 -0.08 7.07
CA PRO A 223 -13.67 -1.05 5.99
C PRO A 223 -14.59 -2.25 6.24
N PHE A 224 -15.10 -2.83 5.16
CA PHE A 224 -15.91 -4.04 5.19
C PHE A 224 -15.32 -5.08 4.24
N HIS A 225 -15.51 -6.36 4.55
CA HIS A 225 -15.02 -7.45 3.74
C HIS A 225 -16.16 -8.11 2.96
N ILE A 226 -15.85 -8.57 1.74
CA ILE A 226 -16.74 -9.39 0.93
C ILE A 226 -16.00 -10.74 0.74
N PRO A 227 -16.63 -11.88 1.07
CA PRO A 227 -15.98 -13.18 0.91
C PRO A 227 -15.71 -13.46 -0.57
N VAL A 228 -14.63 -14.20 -0.85
CA VAL A 228 -14.31 -14.67 -2.19
C VAL A 228 -15.49 -15.52 -2.71
N PRO A 229 -15.89 -15.39 -4.00
CA PRO A 229 -16.96 -16.20 -4.56
C PRO A 229 -16.69 -17.71 -4.42
N GLN A 230 -17.58 -18.42 -3.72
CA GLN A 230 -17.52 -19.87 -3.60
C GLN A 230 -17.87 -20.57 -4.93
N GLY A 231 -17.34 -21.78 -5.13
CA GLY A 231 -17.67 -22.61 -6.30
C GLY A 231 -17.06 -22.18 -7.63
N LYS A 232 -16.16 -21.18 -7.64
CA LYS A 232 -15.37 -20.81 -8.84
C LYS A 232 -14.02 -21.52 -8.92
N GLY A 233 -13.56 -22.12 -7.83
CA GLY A 233 -12.40 -23.00 -7.84
C GLY A 233 -12.75 -24.38 -8.44
N PRO A 234 -11.74 -25.23 -8.69
CA PRO A 234 -11.96 -26.56 -9.22
C PRO A 234 -12.85 -27.40 -8.29
N ASP A 235 -13.71 -28.22 -8.88
CA ASP A 235 -14.50 -29.21 -8.14
C ASP A 235 -13.57 -30.11 -7.31
N HIS A 236 -13.96 -30.40 -6.07
CA HIS A 236 -13.20 -31.24 -5.14
C HIS A 236 -12.84 -32.61 -5.75
N ASN A 237 -13.67 -33.18 -6.63
CA ASN A 237 -13.35 -34.41 -7.37
C ASN A 237 -12.13 -34.25 -8.29
N ARG A 238 -12.02 -33.09 -8.95
CA ARG A 238 -10.88 -32.77 -9.80
C ARG A 238 -9.64 -32.53 -8.95
N ILE A 239 -9.76 -31.86 -7.81
CA ILE A 239 -8.66 -31.69 -6.86
C ILE A 239 -8.19 -33.05 -6.34
N TYR A 240 -9.12 -33.90 -5.91
CA TYR A 240 -8.84 -35.26 -5.44
C TYR A 240 -8.05 -36.06 -6.47
N TYR A 241 -8.47 -36.04 -7.73
CA TYR A 241 -7.78 -36.75 -8.81
C TYR A 241 -6.42 -36.16 -9.15
N GLN A 242 -6.26 -34.84 -9.11
CA GLN A 242 -4.97 -34.18 -9.36
C GLN A 242 -3.98 -34.42 -8.21
N ALA A 243 -4.43 -34.26 -6.96
CA ALA A 243 -3.64 -34.43 -5.76
C ALA A 243 -3.09 -35.86 -5.64
N ASN A 244 -3.97 -36.85 -5.81
CA ASN A 244 -3.63 -38.27 -5.71
C ASN A 244 -2.83 -38.83 -6.91
N LYS A 245 -2.36 -37.96 -7.82
CA LYS A 245 -1.42 -38.29 -8.90
C LYS A 245 0.00 -37.79 -8.66
N ILE A 246 0.18 -36.87 -7.72
CA ILE A 246 1.47 -36.18 -7.52
C ILE A 246 2.51 -37.16 -6.98
N ASP A 247 2.14 -37.91 -5.94
CA ASP A 247 3.00 -38.90 -5.31
C ASP A 247 2.19 -40.19 -5.02
N PRO A 248 2.63 -41.38 -5.48
CA PRO A 248 1.94 -42.63 -5.22
C PRO A 248 1.99 -43.08 -3.74
N GLY A 249 2.93 -42.57 -2.94
CA GLY A 249 3.12 -42.87 -1.53
C GLY A 249 2.29 -42.00 -0.57
N VAL A 250 1.70 -40.92 -1.08
CA VAL A 250 0.89 -39.96 -0.30
C VAL A 250 -0.50 -39.84 -0.92
N ARG A 251 -1.54 -40.02 -0.10
CA ARG A 251 -2.94 -39.92 -0.53
C ARG A 251 -3.62 -38.72 0.12
N PHE A 252 -4.49 -38.08 -0.64
CA PHE A 252 -5.42 -37.08 -0.11
C PHE A 252 -6.77 -37.71 0.08
N ASP A 253 -7.43 -37.43 1.19
CA ASP A 253 -8.83 -37.76 1.38
C ASP A 253 -9.77 -36.69 0.78
N GLU A 254 -11.06 -36.99 0.78
CA GLU A 254 -12.08 -36.13 0.18
C GLU A 254 -12.28 -34.83 0.97
N GLU A 255 -12.18 -34.88 2.30
CA GLU A 255 -12.40 -33.72 3.18
C GLU A 255 -11.24 -32.71 3.08
N ALA A 256 -10.01 -33.18 2.98
CA ALA A 256 -8.84 -32.38 2.63
C ALA A 256 -9.06 -31.66 1.29
N CYS A 257 -9.53 -32.38 0.27
CA CYS A 257 -9.75 -31.81 -1.06
C CYS A 257 -10.86 -30.74 -1.08
N LYS A 258 -11.89 -30.86 -0.22
CA LYS A 258 -12.96 -29.86 -0.08
C LYS A 258 -12.42 -28.52 0.44
N LEU A 259 -11.47 -28.55 1.38
CA LEU A 259 -10.83 -27.33 1.90
C LEU A 259 -10.07 -26.56 0.81
N LEU A 260 -9.60 -27.25 -0.23
CA LEU A 260 -8.80 -26.67 -1.31
C LEU A 260 -9.64 -26.08 -2.45
N THR A 261 -10.98 -26.20 -2.42
CA THR A 261 -11.89 -25.68 -3.47
C THR A 261 -11.91 -24.14 -3.55
N GLY A 262 -11.50 -23.45 -2.49
CA GLY A 262 -11.34 -22.00 -2.49
C GLY A 262 -10.09 -21.49 -3.22
N ILE A 263 -9.17 -22.40 -3.56
CA ILE A 263 -7.89 -22.05 -4.19
C ILE A 263 -8.11 -21.80 -5.68
N PRO A 264 -7.70 -20.63 -6.23
CA PRO A 264 -7.75 -20.40 -7.67
C PRO A 264 -6.95 -21.47 -8.43
N GLN A 265 -7.50 -21.95 -9.55
CA GLN A 265 -6.92 -23.06 -10.34
C GLN A 265 -5.43 -22.85 -10.71
N LEU A 266 -4.99 -21.60 -10.90
CA LEU A 266 -3.61 -21.24 -11.23
C LEU A 266 -2.60 -21.61 -10.13
N PHE A 267 -3.03 -21.61 -8.87
CA PHE A 267 -2.16 -21.87 -7.71
C PHE A 267 -2.29 -23.29 -7.16
N LEU A 268 -3.28 -24.06 -7.63
CA LEU A 268 -3.61 -25.36 -7.06
C LEU A 268 -2.42 -26.34 -7.13
N GLU A 269 -1.70 -26.40 -8.25
CA GLU A 269 -0.58 -27.34 -8.40
C GLU A 269 0.55 -27.07 -7.40
N VAL A 270 0.86 -25.80 -7.15
CA VAL A 270 1.90 -25.38 -6.18
C VAL A 270 1.48 -25.75 -4.76
N VAL A 271 0.22 -25.49 -4.40
CA VAL A 271 -0.29 -25.83 -3.06
C VAL A 271 -0.29 -27.34 -2.83
N LEU A 272 -0.76 -28.11 -3.81
CA LEU A 272 -0.80 -29.56 -3.71
C LEU A 272 0.61 -30.16 -3.57
N LYS A 273 1.60 -29.69 -4.35
CA LYS A 273 3.00 -30.11 -4.19
C LYS A 273 3.53 -29.77 -2.81
N GLY A 274 3.32 -28.54 -2.34
CA GLY A 274 3.79 -28.15 -1.00
C GLY A 274 3.14 -28.94 0.15
N LEU A 275 1.91 -29.43 -0.02
CA LEU A 275 1.28 -30.33 0.96
C LEU A 275 1.87 -31.75 0.91
N VAL A 276 2.19 -32.25 -0.28
CA VAL A 276 2.89 -33.54 -0.45
C VAL A 276 4.30 -33.48 0.14
N ASP A 277 5.04 -32.40 -0.12
CA ASP A 277 6.38 -32.21 0.42
C ASP A 277 6.35 -32.19 1.95
N ALA A 278 5.42 -31.44 2.56
CA ALA A 278 5.22 -31.42 4.00
C ALA A 278 4.84 -32.80 4.58
N ALA A 279 3.99 -33.56 3.87
CA ALA A 279 3.61 -34.89 4.30
C ALA A 279 4.79 -35.87 4.26
N ASN A 280 5.60 -35.80 3.21
CA ASN A 280 6.82 -36.60 3.07
C ASN A 280 7.85 -36.27 4.16
N GLU A 281 8.05 -34.98 4.49
CA GLU A 281 8.93 -34.55 5.58
C GLU A 281 8.47 -35.06 6.96
N GLN A 282 7.15 -35.12 7.17
CA GLN A 282 6.55 -35.57 8.43
C GLN A 282 6.28 -37.08 8.47
N GLY A 283 6.61 -37.82 7.41
CA GLY A 283 6.35 -39.26 7.30
C GLY A 283 4.85 -39.62 7.25
N VAL A 284 4.00 -38.68 6.83
CA VAL A 284 2.56 -38.83 6.72
C VAL A 284 2.20 -39.35 5.33
N THR A 285 1.38 -40.41 5.28
CA THR A 285 0.96 -41.05 4.02
C THR A 285 -0.49 -40.74 3.64
N MET A 286 -1.27 -40.15 4.56
CA MET A 286 -2.64 -39.70 4.33
C MET A 286 -2.78 -38.25 4.75
N ILE A 287 -3.10 -37.38 3.80
CA ILE A 287 -3.42 -35.98 4.00
C ILE A 287 -4.94 -35.88 4.17
N ASP A 288 -5.36 -35.66 5.40
CA ASP A 288 -6.74 -35.39 5.79
C ASP A 288 -6.98 -33.89 6.03
N ALA A 289 -8.22 -33.53 6.36
CA ALA A 289 -8.60 -32.16 6.63
C ALA A 289 -7.79 -31.51 7.78
N ASP A 290 -7.36 -32.29 8.76
CA ASP A 290 -6.62 -31.78 9.92
C ASP A 290 -5.15 -31.52 9.57
N PHE A 291 -4.54 -32.39 8.73
CA PHE A 291 -3.21 -32.15 8.18
C PHE A 291 -3.16 -30.85 7.35
N VAL A 292 -4.15 -30.64 6.48
CA VAL A 292 -4.23 -29.40 5.66
C VAL A 292 -4.29 -28.17 6.55
N LYS A 293 -5.12 -28.17 7.60
CA LYS A 293 -5.23 -27.06 8.55
C LYS A 293 -3.94 -26.84 9.33
N ALA A 294 -3.30 -27.90 9.82
CA ALA A 294 -2.04 -27.80 10.56
C ALA A 294 -0.91 -27.19 9.72
N VAL A 295 -0.77 -27.58 8.45
CA VAL A 295 0.21 -26.97 7.54
C VAL A 295 -0.12 -25.51 7.24
N GLU A 296 -1.40 -25.17 7.10
CA GLU A 296 -1.83 -23.78 6.92
C GLU A 296 -1.55 -22.90 8.15
N GLU A 297 -1.75 -23.42 9.36
CA GLU A 297 -1.41 -22.74 10.61
C GLU A 297 0.10 -22.53 10.77
N GLN A 298 0.92 -23.52 10.43
CA GLN A 298 2.38 -23.38 10.44
C GLN A 298 2.87 -22.31 9.47
N ARG A 299 2.26 -22.20 8.28
CA ARG A 299 2.57 -21.15 7.30
C ARG A 299 2.14 -19.75 7.73
N LYS A 300 1.16 -19.62 8.64
CA LYS A 300 0.73 -18.33 9.20
C LYS A 300 1.59 -17.88 10.39
N ALA A 301 2.27 -18.82 11.05
CA ALA A 301 3.08 -18.56 12.24
C ALA A 301 4.55 -18.24 11.95
N GLY A 302 5.03 -18.55 10.74
CA GLY A 302 6.37 -18.19 10.24
C GLY A 302 6.30 -16.97 9.32
#